data_AF-A0A484IDH6-F1
#
_entry.id   AF-A0A484IDH6-F1
#
_cell.length_a   1.000
_cell.length_b   1.000
_cell.length_c   1.000
_cell.angle_alpha   90.00
_cell.angle_beta   90.00
_cell.angle_gamma   90.00
#
_symmetry.space_group_name_H-M   'P 1'
#
loop_
_entity.id
_entity.type
_entity.pdbx_description
1 polymer ?
#
loop_
_entity_poly.entity_id
_entity_poly.type
_entity_poly.pdbx_seq_one_letter_code
_entity_poly.pdbx_strand_id
1 'polypeptide(L)'
;MNKASIRERPLVTIMMNEKIAKGLSDPHRLKILDLLYHRNLSTRNLFDLLKKAKYDIAMTTLRHHISILKKNGLISIQRKEEVKGMLVKYYKANVKMLVYENYPFVKFARDNEEIINLLYPKIYKVIKKILINEKELMSIVLSDVKSKCKICKTSHYAEFLLFMVLNMVMTKVLRKLIKTLITTTL
;
A
#
# COMPACT_ATOMS: atom_id res chain seq x y z
N MET A 1 13.21 14.23 43.26
CA MET A 1 12.72 13.00 42.61
C MET A 1 12.58 13.27 41.12
N ASN A 2 13.52 12.78 40.31
CA ASN A 2 13.44 12.89 38.85
C ASN A 2 12.28 12.02 38.36
N LYS A 3 11.19 12.64 37.90
CA LYS A 3 10.22 11.94 37.05
C LYS A 3 10.99 11.52 35.81
N ALA A 4 11.24 10.22 35.66
CA ALA A 4 11.69 9.67 34.39
C ALA A 4 10.65 10.10 33.34
N SER A 5 11.01 11.08 32.49
CA SER A 5 10.16 11.44 31.37
C SER A 5 10.14 10.25 30.44
N ILE A 6 9.09 9.46 30.50
CA ILE A 6 8.83 8.41 29.52
C ILE A 6 8.64 9.16 28.20
N ARG A 7 9.70 9.26 27.38
CA ARG A 7 9.55 9.78 26.01
C ARG A 7 8.55 8.89 25.31
N GLU A 8 7.41 9.45 24.91
CA GLU A 8 6.42 8.70 24.14
C GLU A 8 7.11 8.12 22.91
N ARG A 9 6.92 6.82 22.68
CA ARG A 9 7.50 6.18 21.51
C ARG A 9 6.73 6.67 20.28
N PRO A 10 7.42 6.99 19.17
CA PRO A 10 6.73 7.40 17.96
C PRO A 10 5.77 6.29 17.51
N LEU A 11 4.50 6.66 17.33
CA LEU A 11 3.47 5.76 16.82
C LEU A 11 3.45 5.81 15.30
N VAL A 12 3.64 4.65 14.66
CA VAL A 12 3.56 4.51 13.20
C VAL A 12 2.42 3.56 12.86
N THR A 13 1.42 4.07 12.15
CA THR A 13 0.27 3.26 11.72
C THR A 13 0.58 2.56 10.39
N ILE A 14 0.46 1.22 10.38
CA ILE A 14 0.51 0.41 9.17
C ILE A 14 -0.89 -0.13 8.90
N MET A 15 -1.44 0.21 7.74
CA MET A 15 -2.75 -0.23 7.32
C MET A 15 -2.63 -1.48 6.45
N MET A 16 -3.20 -2.60 6.90
CA MET A 16 -3.19 -3.86 6.17
C MET A 16 -4.44 -4.66 6.55
N ASN A 17 -5.04 -5.37 5.60
CA ASN A 17 -6.00 -6.43 5.93
C ASN A 17 -5.32 -7.80 5.88
N GLU A 18 -5.86 -8.75 6.63
CA GLU A 18 -5.27 -10.09 6.80
C GLU A 18 -5.09 -10.84 5.46
N LYS A 19 -6.06 -10.70 4.55
CA LYS A 19 -6.04 -11.36 3.24
C LYS A 19 -4.88 -10.85 2.38
N ILE A 20 -4.64 -9.54 2.37
CA ILE A 20 -3.50 -8.93 1.69
C ILE A 20 -2.20 -9.35 2.39
N ALA A 21 -2.12 -9.32 3.72
CA ALA A 21 -0.93 -9.74 4.46
C ALA A 21 -0.50 -11.18 4.09
N LYS A 22 -1.44 -12.15 4.15
CA LYS A 22 -1.20 -13.54 3.71
C LYS A 22 -0.86 -13.61 2.23
N GLY A 23 -1.50 -12.77 1.41
CA GLY A 23 -1.26 -12.62 -0.02
C GLY A 23 0.15 -12.11 -0.38
N LEU A 24 0.88 -11.55 0.58
CA LEU A 24 2.16 -10.86 0.36
C LEU A 24 3.33 -11.41 1.18
N SER A 25 3.11 -12.44 2.01
CA SER A 25 4.14 -12.99 2.90
C SER A 25 5.35 -13.61 2.20
N ASP A 26 5.32 -13.78 0.87
CA ASP A 26 6.45 -14.31 0.10
C ASP A 26 7.13 -13.17 -0.66
N PRO A 27 8.46 -13.00 -0.53
CA PRO A 27 9.19 -11.93 -1.21
C PRO A 27 9.06 -11.96 -2.74
N HIS A 28 8.88 -13.14 -3.35
CA HIS A 28 8.65 -13.24 -4.80
C HIS A 28 7.34 -12.57 -5.21
N ARG A 29 6.29 -12.65 -4.39
CA ARG A 29 5.00 -11.98 -4.65
C ARG A 29 5.13 -10.46 -4.59
N LEU A 30 5.95 -9.95 -3.67
CA LEU A 30 6.29 -8.52 -3.62
C LEU A 30 7.00 -8.09 -4.90
N LYS A 31 7.99 -8.86 -5.35
CA LYS A 31 8.74 -8.51 -6.58
C LYS A 31 7.90 -8.63 -7.85
N ILE A 32 7.02 -9.63 -7.94
CA ILE A 32 6.07 -9.77 -9.05
C ILE A 32 5.15 -8.55 -9.11
N LEU A 33 4.60 -8.10 -7.98
CA LEU A 33 3.74 -6.92 -7.94
C LEU A 33 4.46 -5.64 -8.36
N ASP A 34 5.70 -5.45 -7.91
CA ASP A 34 6.54 -4.32 -8.32
C ASP A 34 6.75 -4.28 -9.84
N LEU A 35 7.10 -5.42 -10.46
CA LEU A 35 7.26 -5.51 -11.92
C LEU A 35 5.94 -5.22 -12.67
N LEU A 36 4.82 -5.77 -12.17
CA LEU A 36 3.48 -5.60 -12.76
C LEU A 36 2.87 -4.21 -12.54
N TYR A 37 3.35 -3.47 -11.55
CA TYR A 37 2.95 -2.08 -11.35
C TYR A 37 3.43 -1.20 -12.50
N HIS A 38 4.67 -1.41 -12.94
CA HIS A 38 5.31 -0.59 -13.96
C HIS A 38 4.88 -0.96 -15.39
N ARG A 39 4.61 -2.24 -15.68
CA ARG A 39 4.35 -2.72 -17.05
C ARG A 39 3.32 -3.85 -17.08
N ASN A 40 2.66 -4.03 -18.22
CA ASN A 40 1.76 -5.16 -18.44
C ASN A 40 2.61 -6.34 -18.91
N LEU A 41 2.68 -7.43 -18.12
CA LEU A 41 3.62 -8.52 -18.38
C LEU A 41 2.90 -9.87 -18.49
N SER A 42 3.36 -10.72 -19.41
CA SER A 42 2.99 -12.12 -19.45
C SER A 42 3.73 -12.91 -18.37
N THR A 43 3.28 -14.13 -18.07
CA THR A 43 3.99 -15.03 -17.14
C THR A 43 5.42 -15.30 -17.59
N ARG A 44 5.67 -15.42 -18.91
CA ARG A 44 7.02 -15.64 -19.45
C ARG A 44 7.90 -14.41 -19.25
N ASN A 45 7.38 -13.22 -19.56
CA ASN A 45 8.13 -11.97 -19.35
C ASN A 45 8.45 -11.75 -17.87
N LEU A 46 7.52 -12.08 -16.97
CA LEU A 46 7.77 -12.04 -15.53
C LEU A 46 8.90 -12.98 -15.12
N PHE A 47 8.88 -14.22 -15.60
CA PHE A 47 9.91 -15.21 -15.30
C PHE A 47 11.31 -14.72 -15.70
N ASP A 48 11.44 -14.19 -16.92
CA ASP A 48 12.72 -13.69 -17.43
C ASP A 48 13.22 -12.47 -16.63
N LEU A 49 12.32 -11.56 -16.23
CA LEU A 49 12.66 -10.40 -15.42
C LEU A 49 13.04 -10.78 -13.98
N LEU A 50 12.34 -11.75 -13.38
CA LEU A 50 12.67 -12.24 -12.04
C LEU A 50 14.05 -12.90 -12.01
N LYS A 51 14.38 -13.73 -13.01
CA LYS A 51 15.71 -14.32 -13.17
C LYS A 51 16.80 -13.24 -13.31
N LYS A 52 16.56 -12.22 -14.13
CA LYS A 52 17.49 -11.06 -14.26
C LYS A 52 17.66 -10.29 -12.94
N ALA A 53 16.61 -10.23 -12.13
CA ALA A 53 16.63 -9.60 -10.81
C ALA A 53 17.19 -10.52 -9.70
N LYS A 54 17.69 -11.71 -10.03
CA LYS A 54 18.19 -12.72 -9.07
C LYS A 54 17.13 -13.22 -8.07
N TYR A 55 15.86 -13.25 -8.50
CA TYR A 55 14.75 -13.89 -7.80
C TYR A 55 14.39 -15.21 -8.51
N ASP A 56 15.23 -16.23 -8.30
CA ASP A 56 15.08 -17.52 -8.97
C ASP A 56 13.88 -18.31 -8.42
N ILE A 57 12.94 -18.64 -9.31
CA ILE A 57 11.77 -19.47 -8.99
C ILE A 57 11.46 -20.40 -10.16
N ALA A 58 10.84 -21.54 -9.88
CA ALA A 58 10.32 -22.41 -10.93
C ALA A 58 9.10 -21.78 -11.62
N MET A 59 8.89 -22.10 -12.91
CA MET A 59 7.75 -21.58 -13.69
C MET A 59 6.40 -22.00 -13.09
N THR A 60 6.30 -23.22 -12.56
CA THR A 60 5.12 -23.73 -11.85
C THR A 60 4.82 -22.89 -10.60
N THR A 61 5.85 -22.58 -9.82
CA THR A 61 5.75 -21.72 -8.63
C THR A 61 5.36 -20.28 -8.98
N LEU A 62 5.93 -19.69 -10.04
CA LEU A 62 5.49 -18.39 -10.54
C LEU A 62 3.99 -18.37 -10.88
N ARG A 63 3.51 -19.40 -11.58
CA ARG A 63 2.07 -19.52 -11.91
C ARG A 63 1.23 -19.60 -10.64
N HIS A 64 1.69 -20.33 -9.62
CA HIS A 64 1.04 -20.39 -8.32
C HIS A 64 0.96 -19.01 -7.64
N HIS A 65 2.06 -18.24 -7.61
CA HIS A 65 2.07 -16.88 -7.07
C HIS A 65 1.12 -15.93 -7.81
N ILE A 66 1.10 -15.97 -9.15
CA ILE A 66 0.16 -15.19 -9.96
C ILE A 66 -1.29 -15.55 -9.60
N SER A 67 -1.59 -16.83 -9.40
CA SER A 67 -2.92 -17.29 -8.98
C SER A 67 -3.33 -16.71 -7.63
N ILE A 68 -2.43 -16.76 -6.64
CA ILE A 68 -2.66 -16.18 -5.31
C ILE A 68 -2.90 -14.67 -5.42
N LEU A 69 -2.02 -13.94 -6.11
CA LEU A 69 -2.13 -12.49 -6.27
C LEU A 69 -3.46 -12.11 -6.94
N LYS A 70 -3.86 -12.85 -7.97
CA LYS A 70 -5.14 -12.64 -8.66
C LYS A 70 -6.33 -12.93 -7.75
N LYS A 71 -6.34 -14.05 -7.02
CA LYS A 71 -7.41 -14.44 -6.08
C LYS A 71 -7.60 -13.40 -4.96
N ASN A 72 -6.53 -12.68 -4.61
CA ASN A 72 -6.55 -11.60 -3.63
C ASN A 72 -6.82 -10.21 -4.24
N GLY A 73 -7.11 -10.13 -5.54
CA GLY A 73 -7.42 -8.86 -6.21
C GLY A 73 -6.23 -7.92 -6.38
N LEU A 74 -5.00 -8.39 -6.14
CA LEU A 74 -3.79 -7.58 -6.21
C LEU A 74 -3.29 -7.37 -7.64
N ILE A 75 -3.65 -8.28 -8.54
CA ILE A 75 -3.40 -8.17 -9.98
C ILE A 75 -4.66 -8.50 -10.78
N SER A 76 -4.73 -7.99 -12.00
CA SER A 76 -5.79 -8.27 -12.98
C SER A 76 -5.19 -8.64 -14.33
N ILE A 77 -5.98 -9.28 -15.19
CA ILE A 77 -5.61 -9.50 -16.59
C ILE A 77 -6.01 -8.23 -17.35
N GLN A 78 -5.03 -7.52 -17.90
CA GLN A 78 -5.26 -6.27 -18.62
C GLN A 78 -5.62 -6.52 -20.09
N ARG A 79 -4.98 -7.52 -20.71
CA ARG A 79 -5.21 -7.89 -22.10
C ARG A 79 -4.90 -9.36 -22.34
N LYS A 80 -5.44 -9.89 -23.43
CA LYS A 80 -5.13 -11.22 -23.96
C LYS A 80 -4.71 -11.05 -25.41
N GLU A 81 -3.69 -11.76 -25.82
CA GLU A 81 -3.18 -11.73 -27.20
C GLU A 81 -2.92 -13.16 -27.66
N GLU A 82 -3.15 -13.43 -28.94
CA GLU A 82 -2.77 -14.69 -29.54
C GLU A 82 -1.35 -14.56 -30.13
N VAL A 83 -0.45 -15.42 -29.70
CA VAL A 83 0.94 -15.44 -30.16
C VAL A 83 1.27 -16.86 -30.60
N LYS A 84 1.50 -17.05 -31.90
CA LYS A 84 1.78 -18.37 -32.51
C LYS A 84 0.72 -19.43 -32.15
N GLY A 85 -0.56 -19.07 -32.25
CA GLY A 85 -1.69 -19.97 -31.92
C GLY A 85 -1.92 -20.18 -30.40
N MET A 86 -1.17 -19.50 -29.53
CA MET A 86 -1.33 -19.61 -28.08
C MET A 86 -1.91 -18.33 -27.48
N LEU A 87 -2.96 -18.48 -26.68
CA LEU A 87 -3.55 -17.37 -25.93
C LEU A 87 -2.64 -16.95 -24.75
N VAL A 88 -2.00 -15.81 -24.88
CA VAL A 88 -1.14 -15.20 -23.86
C VAL A 88 -1.92 -14.17 -23.05
N LYS A 89 -1.87 -14.29 -21.72
CA LYS A 89 -2.47 -13.33 -20.78
C LYS A 89 -1.40 -12.35 -20.30
N TYR A 90 -1.73 -11.07 -20.31
CA TYR A 90 -0.90 -10.02 -19.72
C TYR A 90 -1.55 -9.49 -18.46
N TYR A 91 -0.77 -9.45 -17.39
CA TYR A 91 -1.21 -9.03 -16.07
C TYR A 91 -0.77 -7.60 -15.78
N LYS A 92 -1.49 -6.93 -14.88
CA LYS A 92 -1.09 -5.64 -14.28
C LYS A 92 -1.43 -5.63 -12.80
N ALA A 93 -0.64 -4.92 -12.00
CA ALA A 93 -0.96 -4.73 -10.58
C ALA A 93 -2.11 -3.73 -10.42
N ASN A 94 -3.05 -4.06 -9.53
CA ASN A 94 -4.14 -3.17 -9.10
C ASN A 94 -3.73 -2.29 -7.93
N VAL A 95 -2.66 -2.68 -7.23
CA VAL A 95 -2.11 -1.97 -6.06
C VAL A 95 -0.68 -1.54 -6.33
N LYS A 96 -0.29 -0.40 -5.75
CA LYS A 96 1.11 0.01 -5.65
C LYS A 96 1.63 -0.41 -4.28
N MET A 97 2.78 -1.06 -4.25
CA MET A 97 3.49 -1.33 -3.00
C MET A 97 4.82 -0.61 -2.95
N LEU A 98 5.14 -0.08 -1.78
CA LEU A 98 6.42 0.54 -1.46
C LEU A 98 7.09 -0.37 -0.43
N VAL A 99 8.03 -1.20 -0.89
CA VAL A 99 8.73 -2.17 -0.05
C VAL A 99 10.20 -1.81 -0.04
N TYR A 100 10.75 -1.67 1.14
CA TYR A 100 12.18 -1.50 1.36
C TYR A 100 12.62 -2.52 2.41
N GLU A 101 13.59 -3.35 2.04
CA GLU A 101 14.21 -4.28 2.98
C GLU A 101 14.94 -3.48 4.06
N ASN A 102 14.74 -3.86 5.33
CA ASN A 102 15.49 -3.34 6.47
C ASN A 102 15.37 -1.82 6.75
N TYR A 103 14.20 -1.21 6.49
CA TYR A 103 13.99 0.21 6.82
C TYR A 103 13.65 0.42 8.31
N PRO A 104 14.39 1.28 9.06
CA PRO A 104 14.22 1.43 10.50
C PRO A 104 13.10 2.44 10.85
N PHE A 105 11.84 2.09 10.58
CA PHE A 105 10.67 2.98 10.71
C PHE A 105 10.62 3.77 12.04
N VAL A 106 10.82 3.07 13.17
CA VAL A 106 10.74 3.69 14.50
C VAL A 106 11.87 4.68 14.74
N LYS A 107 13.08 4.37 14.24
CA LYS A 107 14.22 5.29 14.32
C LYS A 107 13.97 6.51 13.45
N PHE A 108 13.54 6.32 12.20
CA PHE A 108 13.21 7.44 11.31
C PHE A 108 12.17 8.37 11.91
N ALA A 109 11.08 7.84 12.48
CA ALA A 109 10.05 8.66 13.11
C ALA A 109 10.58 9.44 14.32
N ARG A 110 11.47 8.82 15.12
CA ARG A 110 12.13 9.48 16.25
C ARG A 110 13.06 10.61 15.80
N ASP A 111 13.90 10.32 14.80
CA ASP A 111 14.90 11.27 14.30
C ASP A 111 14.24 12.49 13.62
N ASN A 112 12.95 12.41 13.28
CA ASN A 112 12.18 13.47 12.61
C ASN A 112 11.00 14.01 13.46
N GLU A 113 11.04 13.81 14.78
CA GLU A 113 9.96 14.21 15.71
C GLU A 113 9.62 15.71 15.60
N GLU A 114 10.63 16.57 15.47
CA GLU A 114 10.44 18.03 15.34
C GLU A 114 9.62 18.41 14.10
N ILE A 115 9.93 17.78 12.95
CA ILE A 115 9.20 18.00 11.70
C ILE A 115 7.76 17.52 11.84
N ILE A 116 7.54 16.36 12.47
CA ILE A 116 6.21 15.82 12.74
C ILE A 116 5.39 16.79 13.59
N ASN A 117 5.98 17.30 14.68
CA ASN A 117 5.34 18.25 15.58
C ASN A 117 5.00 19.58 14.90
N LEU A 118 5.86 20.06 14.01
CA LEU A 118 5.62 21.26 13.22
C LEU A 118 4.50 21.09 12.18
N LEU A 119 4.37 19.90 11.58
CA LEU A 119 3.34 19.60 10.58
C LEU A 119 1.98 19.26 11.21
N TYR A 120 1.97 18.64 12.39
CA TYR A 120 0.75 18.22 13.08
C TYR A 120 -0.36 19.29 13.12
N PRO A 121 -0.15 20.53 13.61
CA PRO A 121 -1.24 21.50 13.72
C PRO A 121 -1.79 21.94 12.36
N LYS A 122 -0.96 21.93 11.31
CA LYS A 122 -1.38 22.29 9.94
C LYS A 122 -2.25 21.18 9.35
N ILE A 123 -1.79 19.94 9.43
CA ILE A 123 -2.52 18.77 8.91
C ILE A 123 -3.79 18.53 9.71
N TYR A 124 -3.76 18.68 11.03
CA TYR A 124 -4.94 18.54 11.89
C TYR A 124 -6.09 19.45 11.43
N LYS A 125 -5.82 20.74 11.17
CA LYS A 125 -6.84 21.69 10.70
C LYS A 125 -7.46 21.27 9.38
N VAL A 126 -6.64 20.81 8.43
CA VAL A 126 -7.09 20.35 7.12
C VAL A 126 -7.96 19.10 7.24
N ILE A 127 -7.47 18.08 7.95
CA ILE A 127 -8.20 16.82 8.13
C ILE A 127 -9.50 17.06 8.90
N LYS A 128 -9.48 17.86 9.98
CA LYS A 128 -10.68 18.23 10.73
C LYS A 128 -11.74 18.88 9.84
N LYS A 129 -11.34 19.81 8.97
CA LYS A 129 -12.27 20.46 8.03
C LYS A 129 -12.89 19.46 7.05
N ILE A 130 -12.10 18.54 6.51
CA ILE A 130 -12.59 17.48 5.62
C ILE A 130 -13.61 16.61 6.35
N LEU A 131 -13.29 16.14 7.56
CA LEU A 131 -14.20 15.28 8.33
C LEU A 131 -15.51 15.95 8.71
N ILE A 132 -15.51 17.26 8.99
CA ILE A 132 -16.73 18.00 9.32
C ILE A 132 -17.59 18.24 8.08
N ASN A 133 -16.97 18.55 6.94
CA ASN A 133 -17.69 19.00 5.75
C ASN A 133 -18.17 17.84 4.87
N GLU A 134 -17.42 16.73 4.82
CA GLU A 134 -17.73 15.60 3.95
C GLU A 134 -18.67 14.60 4.65
N LYS A 135 -19.97 14.91 4.62
CA LYS A 135 -21.02 14.07 5.23
C LYS A 135 -21.04 12.64 4.68
N GLU A 136 -20.74 12.46 3.39
CA GLU A 136 -20.68 11.14 2.75
C GLU A 136 -19.47 10.32 3.22
N LEU A 137 -18.31 10.94 3.42
CA LEU A 137 -17.16 10.26 4.03
C LEU A 137 -17.51 9.78 5.44
N MET A 138 -18.14 10.65 6.24
CA MET A 138 -18.57 10.28 7.58
C MET A 138 -19.66 9.21 7.57
N SER A 139 -20.57 9.19 6.60
CA SER A 139 -21.56 8.12 6.48
C SER A 139 -20.92 6.78 6.11
N ILE A 140 -19.89 6.75 5.24
CA ILE A 140 -19.11 5.53 4.95
C ILE A 140 -18.38 5.05 6.22
N VAL A 141 -17.71 5.96 6.91
CA VAL A 141 -16.95 5.65 8.14
C VAL A 141 -17.86 5.15 9.27
N LEU A 142 -19.09 5.68 9.37
CA LEU A 142 -20.05 5.37 10.42
C LEU A 142 -21.02 4.21 10.09
N SER A 143 -21.35 3.99 8.82
CA SER A 143 -22.31 2.95 8.39
C SER A 143 -21.83 1.53 8.70
N ASP A 144 -20.52 1.37 8.81
CA ASP A 144 -19.84 0.09 8.95
C ASP A 144 -19.36 -0.18 10.39
N VAL A 145 -19.73 0.71 11.34
CA VAL A 145 -19.40 0.68 12.79
C VAL A 145 -20.18 -0.40 13.56
N LYS A 146 -21.01 -1.22 12.89
CA LYS A 146 -21.70 -2.37 13.52
C LYS A 146 -20.74 -3.41 14.13
N SER A 147 -19.44 -3.30 13.86
CA SER A 147 -18.38 -4.12 14.44
C SER A 147 -17.48 -3.33 15.42
N LYS A 148 -18.05 -2.58 16.37
CA LYS A 148 -17.26 -2.04 17.50
C LYS A 148 -16.40 -3.17 18.08
N CYS A 149 -15.11 -2.93 18.22
CA CYS A 149 -14.21 -3.97 18.72
C CYS A 149 -14.69 -4.37 20.13
N LYS A 150 -14.97 -5.66 20.32
CA LYS A 150 -15.46 -6.21 21.59
C LYS A 150 -14.49 -6.00 22.76
N ILE A 151 -13.21 -5.72 22.47
CA ILE A 151 -12.13 -5.66 23.46
C ILE A 151 -11.82 -4.19 23.84
N CYS A 152 -11.50 -3.34 22.87
CA CYS A 152 -11.00 -1.99 23.16
C CYS A 152 -12.05 -0.88 23.11
N LYS A 153 -13.31 -1.17 22.73
CA LYS A 153 -14.41 -0.18 22.57
C LYS A 153 -14.12 0.96 21.58
N THR A 154 -12.98 0.95 20.88
CA THR A 154 -12.62 1.91 19.83
C THR A 154 -13.17 1.46 18.47
N SER A 155 -13.21 2.40 17.52
CA SER A 155 -13.60 2.12 16.14
C SER A 155 -12.37 1.91 15.25
N HIS A 156 -11.53 0.92 15.56
CA HIS A 156 -10.36 0.56 14.71
C HIS A 156 -10.76 0.36 13.23
N TYR A 157 -11.98 -0.12 12.99
CA TYR A 157 -12.50 -0.28 11.64
C TYR A 157 -12.80 1.07 10.96
N ALA A 158 -13.39 2.02 11.67
CA ALA A 158 -13.59 3.38 11.17
C ALA A 158 -12.26 4.10 10.91
N GLU A 159 -11.27 3.91 11.78
CA GLU A 159 -9.89 4.38 11.57
C GLU A 159 -9.29 3.77 10.30
N PHE A 160 -9.43 2.45 10.11
CA PHE A 160 -8.98 1.75 8.91
C PHE A 160 -9.62 2.31 7.64
N LEU A 161 -10.95 2.50 7.62
CA LEU A 161 -11.67 3.09 6.49
C LEU A 161 -11.19 4.52 6.19
N LEU A 162 -11.01 5.34 7.24
CA LEU A 162 -10.53 6.71 7.08
C LEU A 162 -9.11 6.74 6.51
N PHE A 163 -8.20 5.94 7.06
CA PHE A 163 -6.85 5.80 6.52
C PHE A 163 -6.88 5.28 5.08
N MET A 164 -7.78 4.38 4.71
CA MET A 164 -7.90 3.90 3.33
C MET A 164 -8.23 5.05 2.37
N VAL A 165 -9.28 5.84 2.67
CA VAL A 165 -9.69 6.96 1.81
C VAL A 165 -8.58 8.02 1.75
N LEU A 166 -8.03 8.40 2.89
CA LEU A 166 -6.94 9.39 2.94
C LEU A 166 -5.71 8.90 2.16
N ASN A 167 -5.31 7.63 2.30
CA ASN A 167 -4.19 7.07 1.55
C ASN A 167 -4.44 7.07 0.03
N MET A 168 -5.67 6.82 -0.42
CA MET A 168 -6.03 6.92 -1.85
C MET A 168 -5.91 8.36 -2.37
N VAL A 169 -6.37 9.35 -1.59
CA VAL A 169 -6.25 10.77 -1.93
C VAL A 169 -4.78 11.19 -1.95
N MET A 170 -4.03 10.89 -0.89
CA MET A 170 -2.59 11.18 -0.79
C MET A 170 -1.80 10.55 -1.93
N THR A 171 -2.14 9.32 -2.32
CA THR A 171 -1.52 8.65 -3.48
C THR A 171 -1.74 9.43 -4.77
N LYS A 172 -2.96 9.92 -5.03
CA LYS A 172 -3.26 10.74 -6.22
C LYS A 172 -2.49 12.07 -6.19
N VAL A 173 -2.49 12.76 -5.03
CA VAL A 173 -1.81 14.04 -4.84
C VAL A 173 -0.30 13.90 -5.06
N LEU A 174 0.34 12.98 -4.34
CA LEU A 174 1.78 12.74 -4.42
C LEU A 174 2.19 12.35 -5.84
N ARG A 175 1.42 11.50 -6.52
CA ARG A 175 1.70 11.13 -7.91
C ARG A 175 1.69 12.34 -8.84
N LYS A 176 0.74 13.27 -8.67
CA LYS A 176 0.66 14.50 -9.47
C LYS A 176 1.85 15.42 -9.17
N LEU A 177 2.13 15.70 -7.90
CA LEU A 177 3.20 16.60 -7.48
C LEU A 177 4.59 16.09 -7.89
N ILE A 178 4.88 14.81 -7.64
CA ILE A 178 6.17 14.20 -8.02
C ILE A 178 6.35 14.25 -9.54
N LYS A 179 5.31 13.96 -10.32
CA LYS A 179 5.38 14.06 -11.78
C LYS A 179 5.73 15.49 -12.22
N THR A 180 5.08 16.50 -11.65
CA THR A 180 5.35 17.92 -11.95
C THR A 180 6.79 18.30 -11.63
N LEU A 181 7.29 17.93 -10.45
CA LEU A 181 8.66 18.21 -10.01
C LEU A 181 9.71 17.58 -10.92
N ILE A 182 9.51 16.32 -11.33
CA ILE A 182 10.44 15.63 -12.24
C ILE A 182 10.43 16.27 -13.63
N THR A 183 9.27 16.74 -14.13
CA THR A 183 9.19 17.43 -15.43
C THR A 183 9.68 18.87 -15.42
N THR A 184 9.92 19.47 -14.25
CA THR A 184 10.52 20.82 -14.13
C THR A 184 12.03 20.78 -13.86
N THR A 185 12.58 19.60 -13.59
CA THR A 185 14.00 19.38 -13.29
C THR A 185 14.76 18.69 -14.43
N LEU A 186 14.06 18.39 -15.54
CA LEU A 186 14.58 17.89 -16.82
C LEU A 186 14.20 18.89 -17.91
#